data_AF-A0A9D1DMH7-F1
#
_entry.id   AF-A0A9D1DMH7-F1
#
_cell.length_a   1.000
_cell.length_b   1.000
_cell.length_c   1.000
_cell.angle_alpha   90.00
_cell.angle_beta   90.00
_cell.angle_gamma   90.00
#
_symmetry.space_group_name_H-M   'P 1'
#
loop_
_entity.id
_entity.type
_entity.pdbx_description
1 polymer ?
#
loop_
_entity_poly.entity_id
_entity_poly.type
_entity_poly.pdbx_seq_one_letter_code
_entity_poly.pdbx_strand_id
1 'polypeptide(L)'
;MTTGHAIASLAEYCLRKGLIQPSEKTWAINTILDILRLDGCEHEAEVTGEIDLAQVLDTLLDDAHERGVLPEDSVVYRDLFDTRLMGALTPRPAQVIEKFRALYAESPEKATDWYYEFSQDTNYIRRDRIAKDVQWKAPTEYGELDITINLSKPEKDPKAIAAARNLP
;
A
#
# COMPACT_ATOMS: atom_id res chain seq x y z
N MET A 1 -14.17 -10.19 4.92
CA MET A 1 -13.73 -10.52 3.55
C MET A 1 -12.93 -11.81 3.65
N THR A 2 -13.08 -12.75 2.72
CA THR A 2 -12.28 -13.99 2.65
C THR A 2 -10.91 -13.70 2.01
N THR A 3 -9.90 -14.54 2.28
CA THR A 3 -8.56 -14.40 1.68
C THR A 3 -8.61 -14.42 0.15
N GLY A 4 -9.41 -15.31 -0.45
CA GLY A 4 -9.61 -15.35 -1.90
C GLY A 4 -10.14 -14.04 -2.47
N HIS A 5 -11.17 -13.46 -1.82
CA HIS A 5 -11.74 -12.17 -2.20
C HIS A 5 -10.71 -11.05 -2.13
N ALA A 6 -9.91 -11.04 -1.07
CA ALA A 6 -8.89 -10.02 -0.85
C ALA A 6 -7.80 -10.10 -1.93
N ILE A 7 -7.39 -11.31 -2.34
CA ILE A 7 -6.45 -11.52 -3.46
C ILE A 7 -7.04 -10.97 -4.76
N ALA A 8 -8.28 -11.35 -5.07
CA ALA A 8 -8.97 -10.87 -6.28
C ALA A 8 -9.16 -9.34 -6.25
N SER A 9 -9.50 -8.78 -5.09
CA SER A 9 -9.71 -7.35 -4.87
C SER A 9 -8.40 -6.57 -5.01
N LEU A 10 -7.28 -7.08 -4.53
CA LEU A 10 -5.98 -6.44 -4.69
C LEU A 10 -5.55 -6.39 -6.16
N ALA A 11 -5.68 -7.51 -6.88
CA ALA A 11 -5.37 -7.54 -8.31
C ALA A 11 -6.28 -6.60 -9.12
N GLU A 12 -7.59 -6.59 -8.81
CA GLU A 12 -8.56 -5.69 -9.44
C GLU A 12 -8.29 -4.21 -9.11
N TYR A 13 -7.93 -3.90 -7.86
CA TYR A 13 -7.53 -2.57 -7.44
C TYR A 13 -6.34 -2.08 -8.27
N CYS A 14 -5.28 -2.87 -8.36
CA CYS A 14 -4.09 -2.53 -9.14
C CYS A 14 -4.42 -2.31 -10.62
N LEU A 15 -5.34 -3.09 -11.18
CA LEU A 15 -5.81 -2.92 -12.56
C LEU A 15 -6.56 -1.60 -12.73
N ARG A 16 -7.53 -1.30 -11.85
CA ARG A 16 -8.33 -0.06 -11.91
C ARG A 16 -7.49 1.19 -11.72
N LYS A 17 -6.45 1.11 -10.90
CA LYS A 17 -5.48 2.20 -10.68
C LYS A 17 -4.38 2.27 -11.76
N GLY A 18 -4.38 1.36 -12.72
CA GLY A 18 -3.37 1.32 -13.79
C GLY A 18 -1.96 1.03 -13.30
N LEU A 19 -1.82 0.38 -12.14
CA LEU A 19 -0.55 -0.13 -11.63
C LEU A 19 -0.09 -1.37 -12.41
N ILE A 20 -1.07 -2.14 -12.91
CA ILE A 20 -0.86 -3.26 -13.82
C ILE A 20 -1.74 -3.11 -15.07
N GLN A 21 -1.39 -3.81 -16.13
CA GLN A 21 -2.14 -3.91 -17.38
C GLN A 21 -3.17 -5.05 -17.32
N PRO A 22 -4.22 -5.02 -18.17
CA PRO A 22 -5.20 -6.12 -18.25
C PRO A 22 -4.58 -7.50 -18.49
N SER A 23 -3.52 -7.57 -19.31
CA SER A 23 -2.79 -8.81 -19.59
C SER A 23 -2.03 -9.36 -18.38
N GLU A 24 -1.82 -8.55 -17.34
CA GLU A 24 -1.06 -8.88 -16.14
C GLU A 24 -1.95 -9.38 -15.00
N LYS A 25 -3.29 -9.39 -15.15
CA LYS A 25 -4.21 -9.77 -14.06
C LYS A 25 -3.94 -11.17 -13.49
N THR A 26 -3.75 -12.18 -14.36
CA THR A 26 -3.41 -13.55 -13.92
C THR A 26 -2.04 -13.60 -13.26
N TRP A 27 -1.07 -12.87 -13.80
CA TRP A 27 0.27 -12.77 -13.20
C TRP A 27 0.22 -12.12 -11.82
N ALA A 28 -0.58 -11.07 -11.64
CA ALA A 28 -0.74 -10.38 -10.36
C ALA A 28 -1.32 -11.31 -9.29
N ILE A 29 -2.39 -12.06 -9.62
CA ILE A 29 -2.98 -13.06 -8.72
C ILE A 29 -1.94 -14.10 -8.31
N ASN A 30 -1.22 -14.69 -9.27
CA ASN A 30 -0.19 -15.69 -8.97
C ASN A 30 0.97 -15.11 -8.15
N THR A 31 1.33 -13.85 -8.37
CA THR A 31 2.37 -13.15 -7.61
C THR A 31 1.94 -12.94 -6.15
N ILE A 32 0.67 -12.55 -5.93
CA ILE A 32 0.11 -12.43 -4.58
C ILE A 32 0.10 -13.79 -3.88
N LEU A 33 -0.35 -14.85 -4.57
CA LEU A 33 -0.36 -16.23 -4.05
C LEU A 33 1.04 -16.70 -3.63
N ASP A 34 2.06 -16.45 -4.46
CA ASP A 34 3.46 -16.79 -4.15
C ASP A 34 3.96 -16.09 -2.89
N ILE A 35 3.71 -14.77 -2.77
CA ILE A 35 4.10 -13.99 -1.59
C ILE A 35 3.40 -14.52 -0.32
N LEU A 36 2.12 -14.90 -0.44
CA LEU A 36 1.32 -15.48 0.63
C LEU A 36 1.59 -16.97 0.88
N ARG A 37 2.44 -17.61 0.07
CA ARG A 37 2.71 -19.06 0.10
C ARG A 37 1.43 -19.90 0.03
N LEU A 38 0.55 -19.56 -0.91
CA LEU A 38 -0.68 -20.28 -1.19
C LEU A 38 -0.56 -20.99 -2.55
N ASP A 39 -0.97 -22.25 -2.62
CA ASP A 39 -0.98 -23.01 -3.89
C ASP A 39 -2.14 -22.58 -4.82
N GLY A 40 -3.10 -21.84 -4.28
CA GLY A 40 -4.25 -21.31 -5.01
C GLY A 40 -5.24 -20.61 -4.09
N CYS A 41 -6.27 -20.02 -4.68
CA CYS A 41 -7.44 -19.50 -3.97
C CYS A 41 -8.70 -19.90 -4.72
N GLU A 42 -9.84 -19.93 -4.01
CA GLU A 42 -11.12 -20.13 -4.68
C GLU A 42 -11.37 -19.00 -5.68
N HIS A 43 -11.92 -19.34 -6.84
CA HIS A 43 -12.28 -18.36 -7.84
C HIS A 43 -13.52 -17.62 -7.35
N GLU A 44 -13.32 -16.46 -6.75
CA GLU A 44 -14.42 -15.65 -6.26
C GLU A 44 -15.12 -14.89 -7.38
N ALA A 45 -16.39 -14.56 -7.11
CA ALA A 45 -17.22 -13.76 -8.00
C ALA A 45 -16.55 -12.42 -8.35
N GLU A 46 -17.01 -11.81 -9.44
CA GLU A 46 -16.51 -10.53 -9.92
C GLU A 46 -16.49 -9.47 -8.80
N VAL A 47 -15.32 -8.85 -8.58
CA VAL A 47 -15.15 -7.81 -7.57
C VAL A 47 -15.89 -6.56 -8.05
N THR A 48 -16.97 -6.21 -7.36
CA THR A 48 -17.82 -5.07 -7.71
C THR A 48 -17.74 -3.98 -6.63
N GLY A 49 -18.01 -2.73 -7.01
CA GLY A 49 -17.99 -1.61 -6.09
C GLY A 49 -16.60 -1.03 -5.79
N GLU A 50 -16.54 -0.14 -4.80
CA GLU A 50 -15.32 0.51 -4.34
C GLU A 50 -14.45 -0.47 -3.53
N ILE A 51 -13.14 -0.39 -3.70
CA ILE A 51 -12.17 -1.27 -3.03
C ILE A 51 -11.39 -0.43 -2.01
N ASP A 52 -11.58 -0.73 -0.73
CA ASP A 52 -10.75 -0.20 0.35
C ASP A 52 -9.44 -0.99 0.41
N LEU A 53 -8.37 -0.37 -0.11
CA LEU A 53 -7.04 -0.99 -0.15
C LEU A 53 -6.53 -1.36 1.25
N ALA A 54 -6.77 -0.53 2.27
CA ALA A 54 -6.28 -0.78 3.61
C ALA A 54 -6.95 -2.03 4.20
N GLN A 55 -8.27 -2.15 4.06
CA GLN A 55 -9.02 -3.32 4.49
C GLN A 55 -8.60 -4.61 3.74
N VAL A 56 -8.35 -4.50 2.44
CA VAL A 56 -7.86 -5.64 1.63
C VAL A 56 -6.50 -6.10 2.13
N LEU A 57 -5.55 -5.18 2.31
CA LEU A 57 -4.21 -5.52 2.80
C LEU A 57 -4.25 -6.09 4.22
N ASP A 58 -5.06 -5.52 5.12
CA ASP A 58 -5.24 -6.06 6.48
C ASP A 58 -5.75 -7.50 6.46
N THR A 59 -6.73 -7.81 5.61
CA THR A 59 -7.24 -9.19 5.45
C THR A 59 -6.14 -10.16 5.01
N LEU A 60 -5.27 -9.75 4.07
CA LEU A 60 -4.16 -10.59 3.59
C LEU A 60 -3.06 -10.77 4.64
N LEU A 61 -2.78 -9.71 5.41
CA LEU A 61 -1.78 -9.75 6.49
C LEU A 61 -2.23 -10.64 7.65
N ASP A 62 -3.51 -10.55 8.03
CA ASP A 62 -4.09 -11.39 9.09
C ASP A 62 -4.01 -12.86 8.71
N ASP A 63 -4.43 -13.21 7.49
CA ASP A 63 -4.31 -14.57 6.95
C ASP A 63 -2.84 -15.04 6.89
N ALA A 64 -1.93 -14.19 6.44
CA ALA A 64 -0.50 -14.51 6.40
C ALA A 64 0.06 -14.74 7.81
N HIS A 65 -0.41 -14.00 8.82
CA HIS A 65 0.03 -14.17 10.20
C HIS A 65 -0.53 -15.46 10.81
N GLU A 66 -1.83 -15.71 10.66
CA GLU A 66 -2.50 -16.91 11.16
C GLU A 66 -1.86 -18.20 10.62
N ARG A 67 -1.41 -18.19 9.36
CA ARG A 67 -0.69 -19.32 8.73
C ARG A 67 0.81 -19.33 8.99
N GLY A 68 1.36 -18.35 9.70
CA GLY A 68 2.78 -18.25 10.04
C GLY A 68 3.71 -17.83 8.89
N VAL A 69 3.16 -17.30 7.79
CA VAL A 69 3.94 -16.69 6.69
C VAL A 69 4.48 -15.32 7.10
N LEU A 70 3.66 -14.56 7.84
CA LEU A 70 4.07 -13.36 8.57
C LEU A 70 4.41 -13.75 10.02
N PRO A 71 5.69 -13.80 10.42
CA PRO A 71 6.08 -14.39 11.71
C PRO A 71 5.72 -13.52 12.92
N GLU A 72 5.68 -12.20 12.75
CA GLU A 72 5.36 -11.25 13.82
C GLU A 72 4.23 -10.32 13.37
N ASP A 73 3.26 -10.08 14.26
CA ASP A 73 2.11 -9.21 14.01
C ASP A 73 2.33 -7.76 14.48
N SER A 74 3.58 -7.32 14.57
CA SER A 74 3.88 -5.93 14.93
C SER A 74 3.77 -5.02 13.71
N VAL A 75 3.51 -3.73 13.95
CA VAL A 75 3.32 -2.73 12.87
C VAL A 75 4.49 -2.74 11.87
N VAL A 76 5.72 -2.92 12.34
CA VAL A 76 6.91 -2.95 11.46
C VAL A 76 6.87 -4.14 10.50
N TYR A 77 6.52 -5.33 10.97
CA TYR A 77 6.50 -6.53 10.12
C TYR A 77 5.30 -6.52 9.17
N ARG A 78 4.15 -6.05 9.64
CA ARG A 78 2.97 -5.81 8.79
C ARG A 78 3.28 -4.81 7.68
N ASP A 79 3.94 -3.69 8.01
CA ASP A 79 4.38 -2.67 7.04
C ASP A 79 5.39 -3.22 6.03
N LEU A 80 6.31 -4.09 6.44
CA LEU A 80 7.26 -4.71 5.51
C LEU A 80 6.55 -5.68 4.56
N PHE A 81 5.58 -6.43 5.07
CA PHE A 81 4.88 -7.44 4.28
C PHE A 81 3.88 -6.83 3.29
N ASP A 82 3.11 -5.81 3.69
CA ASP A 82 2.22 -5.12 2.75
C ASP A 82 3.00 -4.34 1.68
N THR A 83 4.16 -3.78 2.03
CA THR A 83 5.08 -3.12 1.09
C THR A 83 5.63 -4.13 0.09
N ARG A 84 5.89 -5.37 0.52
CA ARG A 84 6.27 -6.46 -0.39
C ARG A 84 5.15 -6.82 -1.36
N LEU A 85 3.90 -6.91 -0.89
CA LEU A 85 2.73 -7.16 -1.73
C LEU A 85 2.55 -6.03 -2.77
N MET A 86 2.47 -4.78 -2.32
CA MET A 86 2.28 -3.63 -3.20
C MET A 86 3.47 -3.42 -4.15
N GLY A 87 4.69 -3.58 -3.65
CA GLY A 87 5.91 -3.43 -4.45
C GLY A 87 6.00 -4.45 -5.60
N ALA A 88 5.45 -5.65 -5.43
CA ALA A 88 5.37 -6.64 -6.48
C ALA A 88 4.37 -6.27 -7.59
N LEU A 89 3.35 -5.45 -7.28
CA LEU A 89 2.30 -5.00 -8.19
C LEU A 89 2.47 -3.55 -8.65
N THR A 90 3.62 -2.93 -8.32
CA THR A 90 3.95 -1.56 -8.69
C THR A 90 4.83 -1.55 -9.93
N PRO A 91 4.62 -0.63 -10.90
CA PRO A 91 5.50 -0.48 -12.06
C PRO A 91 6.96 -0.31 -11.66
N ARG A 92 7.89 -0.80 -12.50
CA ARG A 92 9.32 -0.68 -12.23
C ARG A 92 9.73 0.80 -12.21
N PRO A 93 10.75 1.18 -11.41
CA PRO A 93 11.18 2.58 -11.29
C PRO A 93 11.44 3.27 -12.63
N ALA A 94 12.01 2.57 -13.62
CA ALA A 94 12.23 3.12 -14.95
C ALA A 94 10.93 3.57 -15.64
N GLN A 95 9.86 2.77 -15.56
CA GLN A 95 8.55 3.09 -16.14
C GLN A 95 7.90 4.28 -15.43
N VAL A 96 8.03 4.34 -14.10
CA VAL A 96 7.53 5.46 -13.29
C VAL A 96 8.27 6.75 -13.65
N ILE A 97 9.60 6.71 -13.76
CA ILE A 97 10.44 7.86 -14.15
C ILE A 97 10.12 8.34 -15.57
N GLU A 98 9.95 7.42 -16.51
CA GLU A 98 9.60 7.74 -17.89
C GLU A 98 8.24 8.46 -17.96
N LYS A 99 7.21 7.91 -17.30
CA LYS A 99 5.88 8.53 -17.23
C LYS A 99 5.93 9.89 -16.54
N PHE A 100 6.65 10.01 -15.43
CA PHE A 100 6.84 11.28 -14.74
C PHE A 100 7.45 12.34 -15.68
N ARG A 101 8.54 11.99 -16.38
CA ARG A 101 9.23 12.91 -17.29
C ARG A 101 8.36 13.31 -18.48
N ALA A 102 7.56 12.39 -19.02
CA ALA A 102 6.62 12.67 -20.09
C ALA A 102 5.56 13.70 -19.65
N LEU A 103 4.93 13.49 -18.48
CA LEU A 103 3.96 14.44 -17.92
C LEU A 103 4.62 15.78 -17.55
N TYR A 104 5.86 15.75 -17.05
CA TYR A 104 6.59 16.95 -16.66
C TYR A 104 6.92 17.83 -17.87
N ALA A 105 7.18 17.22 -19.03
CA ALA A 105 7.37 17.95 -20.28
C ALA A 105 6.09 18.67 -20.74
N GLU A 106 4.91 18.21 -20.32
CA GLU A 106 3.65 18.94 -20.54
C GLU A 106 3.44 20.04 -19.50
N SER A 107 3.58 19.72 -18.21
CA SER A 107 3.54 20.67 -17.10
C SER A 107 4.13 20.03 -15.84
N PRO A 108 4.96 20.75 -15.06
CA PRO A 108 5.40 20.30 -13.75
C PRO A 108 4.25 19.88 -12.83
N GLU A 109 3.15 20.62 -12.84
CA GLU A 109 1.96 20.37 -12.01
C GLU A 109 1.32 19.01 -12.33
N LYS A 110 1.13 18.69 -13.63
CA LYS A 110 0.59 17.39 -14.04
C LYS A 110 1.44 16.22 -13.56
N ALA A 111 2.77 16.36 -13.62
CA ALA A 111 3.67 15.31 -13.17
C ALA A 111 3.58 15.11 -11.65
N THR A 112 3.55 16.19 -10.89
CA THR A 112 3.45 16.13 -9.43
C THR A 112 2.09 15.63 -8.96
N ASP A 113 1.00 16.04 -9.59
CA ASP A 113 -0.35 15.57 -9.28
C ASP A 113 -0.48 14.07 -9.54
N TRP A 114 -0.03 13.62 -10.71
CA TRP A 114 -0.01 12.19 -11.03
C TRP A 114 0.87 11.41 -10.05
N TYR A 115 2.06 11.90 -9.71
CA TYR A 115 2.96 11.21 -8.80
C TYR A 115 2.40 11.15 -7.37
N TYR A 116 1.68 12.19 -6.95
CA TYR A 116 1.01 12.21 -5.66
C TYR A 116 -0.15 11.21 -5.61
N GLU A 117 -0.98 11.11 -6.65
CA GLU A 117 -2.02 10.09 -6.77
C GLU A 117 -1.41 8.68 -6.82
N PHE A 118 -0.39 8.47 -7.66
CA PHE A 118 0.37 7.21 -7.74
C PHE A 118 0.95 6.78 -6.39
N SER A 119 1.49 7.73 -5.62
CA SER A 119 2.03 7.46 -4.28
C SER A 119 0.95 7.06 -3.28
N GLN A 120 -0.28 7.57 -3.44
CA GLN A 120 -1.43 7.13 -2.64
C GLN A 120 -1.94 5.75 -3.06
N ASP A 121 -1.96 5.47 -4.36
CA ASP A 121 -2.49 4.21 -4.91
C ASP A 121 -1.52 3.03 -4.72
N THR A 122 -0.22 3.30 -4.62
CA THR A 122 0.80 2.29 -4.24
C THR A 122 0.88 2.06 -2.73
N ASN A 123 0.02 2.70 -1.95
CA ASN A 123 0.02 2.71 -0.49
C ASN A 123 1.34 3.23 0.14
N TYR A 124 2.15 3.97 -0.61
CA TYR A 124 3.32 4.66 -0.08
C TYR A 124 2.89 5.82 0.84
N ILE A 125 1.87 6.56 0.41
CA ILE A 125 1.13 7.52 1.25
C ILE A 125 -0.05 6.78 1.88
N ARG A 126 0.12 6.39 3.14
CA ARG A 126 -0.86 5.62 3.95
C ARG A 126 -2.05 6.50 4.37
N ARG A 127 -3.01 6.68 3.48
CA ARG A 127 -4.19 7.57 3.69
C ARG A 127 -5.01 7.20 4.93
N ASP A 128 -5.18 5.92 5.18
CA ASP A 128 -5.88 5.37 6.35
C ASP A 128 -5.25 5.82 7.68
N ARG A 129 -3.92 6.01 7.69
CA ARG A 129 -3.20 6.47 8.88
C ARG A 129 -3.18 7.98 8.98
N ILE A 130 -2.99 8.69 7.86
CA ILE A 130 -3.05 10.17 7.83
C ILE A 130 -4.43 10.66 8.26
N ALA A 131 -5.49 9.92 7.95
CA ALA A 131 -6.85 10.22 8.42
C ALA A 131 -6.98 10.22 9.96
N LYS A 132 -6.01 9.65 10.69
CA LYS A 132 -5.95 9.65 12.15
C LYS A 132 -5.16 10.83 12.71
N ASP A 133 -4.44 11.59 11.88
CA ASP A 133 -3.68 12.74 12.33
C ASP A 133 -4.60 13.84 12.88
N VAL A 134 -4.17 14.49 13.97
CA VAL A 134 -4.93 15.60 14.55
C VAL A 134 -4.40 16.89 13.95
N GLN A 135 -5.29 17.66 13.33
CA GLN A 135 -4.95 18.90 12.62
C GLN A 135 -5.79 20.05 13.15
N TRP A 136 -5.17 21.19 13.40
CA TRP A 136 -5.89 22.42 13.71
C TRP A 136 -5.15 23.65 13.19
N LYS A 137 -5.91 24.70 12.92
CA LYS A 137 -5.44 26.01 12.47
C LYS A 137 -5.53 27.00 13.62
N ALA A 138 -4.46 27.74 13.86
CA ALA A 138 -4.40 28.78 14.89
C ALA A 138 -4.12 30.15 14.24
N PRO A 139 -4.96 31.17 14.46
CA PRO A 139 -4.69 32.51 13.96
C PRO A 139 -3.48 33.12 14.70
N THR A 140 -2.56 33.71 13.95
CA THR A 140 -1.40 34.45 14.48
C THR A 140 -1.28 35.81 13.82
N GLU A 141 -0.45 36.70 14.38
CA GLU A 141 -0.15 38.01 13.76
C GLU A 141 0.52 37.90 12.38
N TYR A 142 1.07 36.73 12.04
CA TYR A 142 1.75 36.44 10.77
C TYR A 142 0.89 35.63 9.79
N GLY A 143 -0.38 35.41 10.10
CA GLY A 143 -1.30 34.58 9.32
C GLY A 143 -1.75 33.32 10.06
N GLU A 144 -2.35 32.39 9.33
CA GLU A 144 -2.85 31.14 9.88
C GLU A 144 -1.70 30.14 10.08
N LEU A 145 -1.53 29.65 11.30
CA LEU A 145 -0.58 28.60 11.64
C LEU A 145 -1.29 27.23 11.57
N ASP A 146 -0.89 26.39 10.61
CA ASP A 146 -1.30 24.99 10.53
C ASP A 146 -0.45 24.15 11.51
N ILE A 147 -1.12 23.45 12.43
CA ILE A 147 -0.48 22.54 13.39
C ILE A 147 -1.04 21.13 13.18
N THR A 148 -0.13 20.16 13.01
CA THR A 148 -0.46 18.75 12.79
C THR A 148 0.29 17.86 13.78
N ILE A 149 -0.43 16.98 14.48
CA ILE A 149 0.15 15.87 15.24
C ILE A 149 0.04 14.61 14.39
N ASN A 150 1.20 14.09 13.98
CA ASN A 150 1.27 12.85 13.21
C ASN A 150 1.12 11.65 14.14
N LEU A 151 -0.05 11.00 14.09
CA LEU A 151 -0.35 9.76 14.80
C LEU A 151 -0.11 8.52 13.93
N SER A 152 0.08 8.72 12.62
CA SER A 152 0.34 7.66 11.63
C SER A 152 1.70 6.97 11.77
N LYS A 153 2.67 7.59 12.46
CA LYS A 153 4.04 7.08 12.60
C LYS A 153 4.18 6.29 13.90
N PRO A 154 4.17 4.95 13.89
CA PRO A 154 4.38 4.16 15.09
C PRO A 154 5.79 4.41 15.64
N GLU A 155 5.92 4.59 16.96
CA GLU A 155 7.23 4.40 17.59
C GLU A 155 7.69 2.95 17.37
N LYS A 156 8.99 2.75 17.16
CA LYS A 156 9.53 1.41 16.93
C LYS A 156 9.30 0.56 18.18
N ASP A 157 8.60 -0.57 18.02
CA ASP A 157 8.41 -1.55 19.10
C ASP A 157 9.79 -2.01 19.62
N PRO A 158 10.04 -1.97 20.95
CA PRO A 158 11.27 -2.50 21.55
C PRO A 158 11.64 -3.92 21.08
N LYS A 159 10.66 -4.79 20.80
CA LYS A 159 10.87 -6.13 20.23
C LYS A 159 11.42 -6.06 18.81
N ALA A 160 10.87 -5.19 17.97
CA ALA A 160 11.35 -4.97 16.61
C ALA A 160 12.78 -4.38 16.61
N ILE A 161 13.11 -3.51 17.57
CA ILE A 161 14.48 -3.00 17.77
C ILE A 161 15.43 -4.14 18.17
N ALA A 162 15.00 -5.04 19.06
CA ALA A 162 15.80 -6.17 19.51
C ALA A 162 16.05 -7.19 18.38
N ALA A 163 15.03 -7.49 17.57
CA ALA A 163 15.16 -8.35 16.39
C ALA A 163 16.11 -7.73 15.34
N ALA A 164 15.98 -6.43 15.07
CA ALA A 164 16.85 -5.70 14.15
C ALA A 164 18.33 -5.70 14.57
N ARG A 165 18.60 -5.69 15.88
CA ARG A 165 19.98 -5.70 16.41
C ARG A 165 20.71 -7.04 16.19
N ASN A 166 19.97 -8.12 15.97
CA ASN A 166 20.52 -9.48 15.83
C ASN A 166 20.53 -9.98 14.37
N LEU A 167 20.08 -9.16 13.41
CA LEU A 167 20.23 -9.43 11.98
C LEU A 167 21.71 -9.21 11.59
N PRO A 168 22.35 -10.16 10.87
CA PRO A 168 23.77 -10.11 10.51
C PRO A 168 24.12 -9.00 9.51
#